data_AF-A0A1I0JV38-F1
#
_entry.id   AF-A0A1I0JV38-F1
#
_cell.length_a   1.000
_cell.length_b   1.000
_cell.length_c   1.000
_cell.angle_alpha   90.00
_cell.angle_beta   90.00
_cell.angle_gamma   90.00
#
_symmetry.space_group_name_H-M   'P 1'
#
loop_
_entity.id
_entity.type
_entity.pdbx_description
1 polymer ?
#
loop_
_entity_poly.entity_id
_entity_poly.type
_entity_poly.pdbx_seq_one_letter_code
_entity_poly.pdbx_strand_id
1 'polypeptide(L)'
;GWVEVTAVDEELVARLEKTEPEIDYAYEDLPDVRDASRLIEVDLQNDEIVARLTDEGEELVRPKTGTVGSAGGTSHDAVLLDTEVALTERGFSVEILEQDGSEQPDAVATHPDHDVVFNIEAETTTPDRPAKVLQNLKRAHEEDRIPIFVVRPGESETQVASRVENILSKPLHERSDGTEQFYNCDEIVTFGGGATAHGGVTAVRPQTTDANRTVWVRDNGERVLSDGETEFTRVPDDGPISKDDVPAYYSYDHQSGQYTVHQPGETLTYDSKSEFETEWTPIKRPFLPDVDLPDANYSRESYLILIHPTDGSPLLFQQGDTYELSESPDNEELWPDASSAEHSKAVEPSQPAEACSSGEQSVQIEPESDGIEAFAAMYIREADGVQIPKEELFQAYSRWTDQQDIDGTNASWFGRKLANVVEYEDDRIRNGDNLVTVYTGIDLTSDGSKLLE
;
A
#
# COMPACT_ATOMS: atom_id res chain seq x y z
N GLY A 1 -19.48 6.59 19.58
CA GLY A 1 -20.61 7.44 20.07
C GLY A 1 -21.51 6.62 21.00
N TRP A 2 -22.61 7.19 21.49
CA TRP A 2 -23.66 6.40 22.17
C TRP A 2 -24.55 5.72 21.12
N VAL A 3 -24.82 4.43 21.29
CA VAL A 3 -25.61 3.60 20.36
C VAL A 3 -26.66 2.82 21.15
N GLU A 4 -27.83 2.57 20.58
CA GLU A 4 -28.85 1.75 21.24
C GLU A 4 -28.35 0.34 21.52
N VAL A 5 -28.60 -0.14 22.74
CA VAL A 5 -28.13 -1.46 23.19
C VAL A 5 -28.75 -2.60 22.39
N THR A 6 -29.97 -2.43 21.87
CA THR A 6 -30.62 -3.43 21.03
C THR A 6 -29.81 -3.70 19.75
N ALA A 7 -29.32 -2.65 19.09
CA ALA A 7 -28.50 -2.79 17.88
C ALA A 7 -27.14 -3.43 18.20
N VAL A 8 -26.54 -3.09 19.35
CA VAL A 8 -25.31 -3.71 19.84
C VAL A 8 -25.50 -5.21 20.09
N ASP A 9 -26.62 -5.59 20.70
CA ASP A 9 -26.94 -6.99 21.02
C ASP A 9 -27.21 -7.80 19.76
N GLU A 10 -27.91 -7.24 18.77
CA GLU A 10 -28.14 -7.88 17.47
C GLU A 10 -26.83 -8.11 16.69
N GLU A 11 -25.94 -7.11 16.63
CA GLU A 11 -24.63 -7.26 15.98
C GLU A 11 -23.73 -8.25 16.72
N LEU A 12 -23.72 -8.23 18.06
CA LEU A 12 -22.95 -9.18 18.86
C LEU A 12 -23.43 -10.62 18.63
N VAL A 13 -24.74 -10.85 18.60
CA VAL A 13 -25.35 -12.14 18.29
C VAL A 13 -24.91 -12.62 16.91
N ALA A 14 -25.04 -11.76 15.89
CA ALA A 14 -24.67 -12.10 14.52
C ALA A 14 -23.18 -12.48 14.39
N ARG A 15 -22.29 -11.75 15.08
CA ARG A 15 -20.85 -12.07 15.09
C ARG A 15 -20.53 -13.36 15.86
N LEU A 16 -21.15 -13.59 17.02
CA LEU A 16 -20.95 -14.82 17.78
C LEU A 16 -21.39 -16.05 16.98
N GLU A 17 -22.54 -15.98 16.31
CA GLU A 17 -23.03 -17.08 15.47
C GLU A 17 -22.11 -17.36 14.26
N LYS A 18 -21.45 -16.32 13.72
CA LYS A 18 -20.57 -16.42 12.55
C LYS A 18 -19.16 -16.89 12.91
N THR A 19 -18.57 -16.33 13.96
CA THR A 19 -17.13 -16.46 14.25
C THR A 19 -16.85 -17.43 15.40
N GLU A 20 -17.72 -17.49 16.40
CA GLU A 20 -17.52 -18.26 17.63
C GLU A 20 -18.77 -19.08 18.00
N PRO A 21 -19.29 -19.95 17.11
CA PRO A 21 -20.56 -20.66 17.29
C PRO A 21 -20.56 -21.63 18.48
N GLU A 22 -19.39 -21.94 19.05
CA GLU A 22 -19.22 -22.74 20.26
C GLU A 22 -19.55 -22.01 21.56
N ILE A 23 -19.64 -20.67 21.54
CA ILE A 23 -19.96 -19.89 22.73
C ILE A 23 -21.47 -20.02 23.00
N ASP A 24 -21.81 -20.74 24.07
CA ASP A 24 -23.18 -20.85 24.57
C ASP A 24 -23.52 -19.61 25.43
N TYR A 25 -24.53 -18.85 25.03
CA TYR A 25 -25.00 -17.68 25.75
C TYR A 25 -26.53 -17.58 25.71
N ALA A 26 -27.12 -17.00 26.75
CA ALA A 26 -28.52 -16.61 26.72
C ALA A 26 -28.62 -15.10 26.49
N TYR A 27 -29.53 -14.67 25.62
CA TYR A 27 -29.77 -13.24 25.34
C TYR A 27 -30.09 -12.45 26.63
N GLU A 28 -30.72 -13.10 27.62
CA GLU A 28 -31.03 -12.50 28.92
C GLU A 28 -29.80 -12.21 29.80
N ASP A 29 -28.63 -12.79 29.48
CA ASP A 29 -27.38 -12.58 30.20
C ASP A 29 -26.58 -11.38 29.65
N LEU A 30 -26.90 -10.89 28.44
CA LEU A 30 -26.16 -9.79 27.80
C LEU A 30 -26.14 -8.49 28.64
N PRO A 31 -27.21 -8.10 29.36
CA PRO A 31 -27.15 -6.97 30.30
C PRO A 31 -26.08 -7.14 31.38
N ASP A 32 -25.97 -8.33 31.98
CA ASP A 32 -24.98 -8.62 33.02
C ASP A 32 -23.55 -8.60 32.45
N VAL A 33 -23.38 -9.04 31.19
CA VAL A 33 -22.10 -8.98 30.47
C VAL A 33 -21.65 -7.53 30.26
N ARG A 34 -22.57 -6.64 29.87
CA ARG A 34 -22.27 -5.20 29.71
C ARG A 34 -21.91 -4.54 31.04
N ASP A 35 -22.71 -4.77 32.07
CA ASP A 35 -22.48 -4.21 33.42
C ASP A 35 -21.15 -4.68 34.03
N ALA A 36 -20.72 -5.92 33.73
CA ALA A 36 -19.46 -6.47 34.21
C ALA A 36 -18.23 -6.03 33.38
N SER A 37 -18.44 -5.52 32.17
CA SER A 37 -17.36 -5.13 31.26
C SER A 37 -16.74 -3.79 31.69
N ARG A 38 -15.40 -3.71 31.65
CA ARG A 38 -14.68 -2.44 31.84
C ARG A 38 -14.53 -1.65 30.54
N LEU A 39 -14.88 -2.28 29.42
CA LEU A 39 -14.68 -1.78 28.08
C LEU A 39 -15.93 -1.09 27.54
N ILE A 40 -17.08 -1.27 28.19
CA ILE A 40 -18.38 -0.77 27.77
C ILE A 40 -18.98 0.05 28.91
N GLU A 41 -19.48 1.23 28.57
CA GLU A 41 -20.28 2.09 29.45
C GLU A 41 -21.74 2.04 28.97
N VAL A 42 -22.68 1.94 29.91
CA VAL A 42 -24.13 1.93 29.64
C VAL A 42 -24.78 3.11 30.33
N ASP A 43 -25.70 3.79 29.65
CA ASP A 43 -26.45 4.93 30.19
C ASP A 43 -27.91 4.90 29.70
N LEU A 44 -28.78 5.66 30.37
CA LEU A 44 -30.18 5.84 29.99
C LEU A 44 -30.35 7.23 29.39
N GLN A 45 -30.58 7.30 28.08
CA GLN A 45 -30.80 8.56 27.35
C GLN A 45 -32.14 8.52 26.65
N ASN A 46 -32.97 9.55 26.84
CA ASN A 46 -34.31 9.66 26.23
C ASN A 46 -35.22 8.43 26.43
N ASP A 47 -35.16 7.80 27.62
CA ASP A 47 -35.87 6.55 27.95
C ASP A 47 -35.40 5.29 27.17
N GLU A 48 -34.30 5.40 26.43
CA GLU A 48 -33.62 4.29 25.72
C GLU A 48 -32.30 3.95 26.41
N ILE A 49 -32.00 2.65 26.49
CA ILE A 49 -30.73 2.18 27.04
C ILE A 49 -29.71 2.26 25.91
N VAL A 50 -28.65 3.03 26.14
CA VAL A 50 -27.56 3.23 25.18
C VAL A 50 -26.25 2.72 25.76
N ALA A 51 -25.36 2.25 24.88
CA ALA A 51 -24.01 1.83 25.21
C ALA A 51 -22.97 2.55 24.35
N ARG A 52 -21.75 2.61 24.88
CA ARG A 52 -20.55 3.19 24.25
C ARG A 52 -19.32 2.45 24.75
N LEU A 53 -18.24 2.42 23.99
CA LEU A 53 -16.93 1.99 24.48
C LEU A 53 -16.34 2.99 25.48
N THR A 54 -15.75 2.50 26.56
CA THR A 54 -14.90 3.33 27.42
C THR A 54 -13.59 3.69 26.70
N ASP A 55 -12.81 4.64 27.20
CA ASP A 55 -11.48 4.94 26.62
C ASP A 55 -10.58 3.68 26.54
N GLU A 56 -10.70 2.78 27.52
CA GLU A 56 -10.00 1.48 27.52
C GLU A 56 -10.56 0.53 26.44
N GLY A 57 -11.88 0.54 26.25
CA GLY A 57 -12.55 -0.16 25.16
C GLY A 57 -12.13 0.35 23.79
N GLU A 58 -12.14 1.67 23.58
CA GLU A 58 -11.72 2.31 22.33
C GLU A 58 -10.27 1.99 21.99
N GLU A 59 -9.35 2.06 22.96
CA GLU A 59 -7.94 1.70 22.75
C GLU A 59 -7.76 0.20 22.46
N LEU A 60 -8.56 -0.67 23.08
CA LEU A 60 -8.47 -2.11 22.87
C LEU A 60 -8.91 -2.52 21.45
N VAL A 61 -9.96 -1.89 20.92
CA VAL A 61 -10.51 -2.22 19.59
C VAL A 61 -9.83 -1.49 18.44
N ARG A 62 -8.88 -0.59 18.74
CA ARG A 62 -8.08 0.04 17.68
C ARG A 62 -7.38 -1.05 16.86
N PRO A 63 -7.58 -1.06 15.53
CA PRO A 63 -6.98 -2.05 14.66
C PRO A 63 -5.48 -2.11 14.86
N LYS A 64 -4.94 -3.32 15.05
CA LYS A 64 -3.51 -3.58 14.97
C LYS A 64 -3.19 -4.01 13.54
N THR A 65 -3.32 -3.10 12.61
CA THR A 65 -3.03 -3.23 11.17
C THR A 65 -1.54 -3.44 10.84
N GLY A 66 -0.74 -3.88 11.83
CA GLY A 66 0.69 -4.05 11.69
C GLY A 66 1.43 -2.72 11.84
N THR A 67 2.26 -2.61 12.89
CA THR A 67 3.17 -1.46 13.09
C THR A 67 4.38 -1.54 12.15
N VAL A 68 4.16 -1.58 10.83
CA VAL A 68 5.18 -1.17 9.86
C VAL A 68 4.87 0.29 9.56
N GLY A 69 5.36 1.18 10.41
CA GLY A 69 5.31 2.62 10.18
C GLY A 69 5.93 2.91 8.82
N SER A 70 5.08 3.08 7.83
CA SER A 70 5.26 3.84 6.61
C SER A 70 4.33 5.04 6.82
N ALA A 71 4.56 6.19 6.20
CA ALA A 71 3.64 7.34 6.36
C ALA A 71 2.17 7.00 6.00
N GLY A 72 1.96 5.89 5.28
CA GLY A 72 0.67 5.25 5.05
C GLY A 72 -0.02 4.67 6.28
N GLY A 73 0.66 4.24 7.35
CA GLY A 73 0.01 3.53 8.48
C GLY A 73 -1.09 4.34 9.16
N THR A 74 -0.81 5.56 9.61
CA THR A 74 -1.83 6.41 10.26
C THR A 74 -2.91 6.93 9.32
N SER A 75 -2.62 7.09 8.03
CA SER A 75 -3.60 7.54 7.01
C SER A 75 -4.49 6.38 6.53
N HIS A 76 -3.89 5.21 6.34
CA HIS A 76 -4.54 3.95 5.97
C HIS A 76 -5.44 3.46 7.09
N ASP A 77 -4.96 3.43 8.33
CA ASP A 77 -5.76 3.09 9.51
C ASP A 77 -6.94 4.05 9.67
N ALA A 78 -6.72 5.35 9.46
CA ALA A 78 -7.79 6.35 9.50
C ALA A 78 -8.82 6.15 8.38
N VAL A 79 -8.38 5.82 7.17
CA VAL A 79 -9.30 5.46 6.06
C VAL A 79 -10.11 4.23 6.41
N LEU A 80 -9.49 3.17 6.93
CA LEU A 80 -10.18 1.94 7.30
C LEU A 80 -11.19 2.15 8.43
N LEU A 81 -10.82 2.90 9.46
CA LEU A 81 -11.72 3.24 10.57
C LEU A 81 -12.90 4.08 10.10
N ASP A 82 -12.66 5.10 9.28
CA ASP A 82 -13.74 5.93 8.74
C ASP A 82 -14.65 5.10 7.83
N THR A 83 -14.06 4.19 7.04
CA THR A 83 -14.81 3.24 6.18
C THR A 83 -15.68 2.30 7.00
N GLU A 84 -15.14 1.72 8.08
CA GLU A 84 -15.89 0.86 8.99
C GLU A 84 -17.12 1.60 9.52
N VAL A 85 -16.93 2.82 10.04
CA VAL A 85 -18.03 3.65 10.54
C VAL A 85 -19.06 3.90 9.44
N ALA A 86 -18.62 4.37 8.27
CA ALA A 86 -19.51 4.79 7.21
C ALA A 86 -20.29 3.64 6.56
N LEU A 87 -19.71 2.45 6.47
CA LEU A 87 -20.40 1.25 5.99
C LEU A 87 -21.30 0.64 7.07
N THR A 88 -20.91 0.70 8.34
CA THR A 88 -21.74 0.22 9.46
C THR A 88 -23.01 1.06 9.60
N GLU A 89 -22.91 2.39 9.46
CA GLU A 89 -24.07 3.28 9.37
C GLU A 89 -25.01 2.97 8.19
N ARG A 90 -24.54 2.16 7.23
CA ARG A 90 -25.29 1.74 6.03
C ARG A 90 -25.72 0.27 6.08
N GLY A 91 -25.68 -0.35 7.26
CA GLY A 91 -26.15 -1.72 7.48
C GLY A 91 -25.14 -2.82 7.15
N PHE A 92 -23.89 -2.48 6.82
CA PHE A 92 -22.83 -3.48 6.69
C PHE A 92 -22.30 -3.89 8.06
N SER A 93 -22.05 -5.19 8.25
CA SER A 93 -21.18 -5.67 9.33
C SER A 93 -19.75 -5.74 8.79
N VAL A 94 -18.86 -4.91 9.35
CA VAL A 94 -17.46 -4.77 8.93
C VAL A 94 -16.52 -5.35 10.00
N GLU A 95 -15.51 -6.08 9.57
CA GLU A 95 -14.45 -6.67 10.39
C GLU A 95 -13.08 -6.31 9.81
N ILE A 96 -12.34 -5.43 10.49
CA ILE A 96 -10.95 -5.09 10.12
C ILE A 96 -10.02 -6.23 10.54
N LEU A 97 -9.21 -6.74 9.62
CA LEU A 97 -8.34 -7.89 9.87
C LEU A 97 -6.99 -7.45 10.44
N GLU A 98 -6.52 -8.13 11.50
CA GLU A 98 -5.16 -7.94 12.00
C GLU A 98 -4.15 -8.50 10.99
N GLN A 99 -3.25 -7.65 10.49
CA GLN A 99 -2.22 -8.04 9.54
C GLN A 99 -1.18 -8.94 10.22
N ASP A 100 -1.17 -10.22 9.87
CA ASP A 100 -0.21 -11.22 10.40
C ASP A 100 0.97 -11.49 9.45
N GLY A 101 1.06 -10.71 8.37
CA GLY A 101 2.05 -10.86 7.30
C GLY A 101 1.61 -11.84 6.20
N SER A 102 0.38 -12.36 6.25
CA SER A 102 -0.26 -13.04 5.14
C SER A 102 -0.90 -12.06 4.15
N GLU A 103 -1.12 -12.54 2.93
CA GLU A 103 -1.80 -11.79 1.87
C GLU A 103 -3.32 -11.90 2.06
N GLN A 104 -3.89 -11.05 2.91
CA GLN A 104 -5.33 -10.97 3.23
C GLN A 104 -5.86 -9.56 2.98
N PRO A 105 -7.19 -9.36 2.78
CA PRO A 105 -7.74 -8.01 2.64
C PRO A 105 -7.56 -7.18 3.91
N ASP A 106 -7.67 -5.87 3.79
CA ASP A 106 -7.60 -4.98 4.95
C ASP A 106 -8.78 -5.18 5.91
N ALA A 107 -9.98 -5.35 5.36
CA ALA A 107 -11.19 -5.68 6.11
C ALA A 107 -12.13 -6.55 5.28
N VAL A 108 -13.11 -7.16 5.95
CA VAL A 108 -14.18 -7.94 5.32
C VAL A 108 -15.51 -7.33 5.73
N ALA A 109 -16.46 -7.25 4.80
CA ALA A 109 -17.80 -6.77 5.08
C ALA A 109 -18.89 -7.70 4.54
N THR A 110 -20.02 -7.73 5.24
CA THR A 110 -21.25 -8.44 4.84
C THR A 110 -22.45 -7.54 5.04
N HIS A 111 -23.49 -7.70 4.23
CA HIS A 111 -24.72 -6.92 4.35
C HIS A 111 -25.93 -7.86 4.23
N PRO A 112 -26.99 -7.71 5.05
CA PRO A 112 -28.11 -8.65 5.09
C PRO A 112 -28.88 -8.77 3.77
N ASP A 113 -28.91 -7.70 2.97
CA ASP A 113 -29.58 -7.71 1.66
C ASP A 113 -28.68 -8.21 0.51
N HIS A 114 -27.41 -8.56 0.79
CA HIS A 114 -26.42 -8.98 -0.20
C HIS A 114 -25.83 -10.34 0.17
N ASP A 115 -26.05 -11.36 -0.67
CA ASP A 115 -25.55 -12.73 -0.44
C ASP A 115 -24.02 -12.88 -0.66
N VAL A 116 -23.32 -11.79 -0.97
CA VAL A 116 -21.87 -11.76 -1.25
C VAL A 116 -21.10 -11.21 -0.06
N VAL A 117 -19.87 -11.71 0.10
CA VAL A 117 -18.90 -11.14 1.04
C VAL A 117 -18.06 -10.11 0.29
N PHE A 118 -17.80 -8.98 0.94
CA PHE A 118 -16.98 -7.92 0.40
C PHE A 118 -15.59 -7.92 1.04
N ASN A 119 -14.55 -7.79 0.22
CA ASN A 119 -13.21 -7.48 0.71
C ASN A 119 -13.01 -5.97 0.63
N ILE A 120 -12.64 -5.32 1.71
CA ILE A 120 -12.33 -3.88 1.72
C ILE A 120 -10.82 -3.73 1.59
N GLU A 121 -10.39 -2.83 0.70
CA GLU A 121 -8.99 -2.49 0.44
C GLU A 121 -8.87 -0.96 0.49
N ALA A 122 -8.13 -0.43 1.46
CA ALA A 122 -7.91 1.01 1.58
C ALA A 122 -6.72 1.44 0.71
N GLU A 123 -7.03 2.11 -0.39
CA GLU A 123 -6.07 2.46 -1.43
C GLU A 123 -5.43 3.84 -1.17
N THR A 124 -4.58 3.90 -0.14
CA THR A 124 -3.90 5.15 0.29
C THR A 124 -2.56 5.42 -0.39
N THR A 125 -1.94 4.39 -0.97
CA THR A 125 -0.63 4.48 -1.65
C THR A 125 -0.68 3.95 -3.09
N THR A 126 -1.85 3.52 -3.51
CA THR A 126 -2.03 2.62 -4.65
C THR A 126 -2.23 3.27 -6.01
N PRO A 127 -2.49 4.60 -6.14
CA PRO A 127 -2.17 5.28 -7.39
C PRO A 127 -0.81 4.86 -7.97
N ASP A 128 0.20 4.64 -7.11
CA ASP A 128 1.59 4.41 -7.52
C ASP A 128 1.99 2.92 -7.61
N ARG A 129 1.09 2.01 -7.21
CA ARG A 129 1.29 0.54 -7.29
C ARG A 129 0.13 -0.17 -7.97
N PRO A 130 -0.08 0.06 -9.28
CA PRO A 130 -1.24 -0.48 -10.01
C PRO A 130 -1.35 -2.01 -10.00
N ALA A 131 -0.23 -2.74 -9.95
CA ALA A 131 -0.27 -4.20 -9.86
C ALA A 131 -0.92 -4.71 -8.56
N LYS A 132 -0.83 -3.95 -7.45
CA LYS A 132 -1.45 -4.34 -6.18
C LYS A 132 -2.98 -4.30 -6.25
N VAL A 133 -3.56 -3.27 -6.86
CA VAL A 133 -5.01 -3.19 -7.12
C VAL A 133 -5.50 -4.46 -7.82
N LEU A 134 -4.77 -4.88 -8.85
CA LEU A 134 -5.13 -6.04 -9.67
C LEU A 134 -4.93 -7.37 -8.92
N GLN A 135 -3.93 -7.45 -8.05
CA GLN A 135 -3.74 -8.59 -7.15
C GLN A 135 -4.85 -8.69 -6.09
N ASN A 136 -5.27 -7.55 -5.53
CA ASN A 136 -6.40 -7.48 -4.61
C ASN A 136 -7.71 -7.92 -5.28
N LEU A 137 -7.95 -7.45 -6.52
CA LEU A 137 -9.07 -7.90 -7.35
C LEU A 137 -9.05 -9.42 -7.55
N LYS A 138 -7.91 -9.95 -8.03
CA LYS A 138 -7.71 -11.38 -8.24
C LYS A 138 -8.04 -12.18 -6.98
N ARG A 139 -7.45 -11.81 -5.84
CA ARG A 139 -7.60 -12.53 -4.56
C ARG A 139 -9.07 -12.56 -4.12
N ALA A 140 -9.76 -11.43 -4.20
CA ALA A 140 -11.18 -11.39 -3.87
C ALA A 140 -12.00 -12.37 -4.73
N HIS A 141 -11.76 -12.41 -6.05
CA HIS A 141 -12.49 -13.31 -6.95
C HIS A 141 -12.13 -14.78 -6.77
N GLU A 142 -10.87 -15.12 -6.48
CA GLU A 142 -10.47 -16.49 -6.16
C GLU A 142 -11.19 -17.04 -4.90
N GLU A 143 -11.70 -16.15 -4.05
CA GLU A 143 -12.50 -16.47 -2.86
C GLU A 143 -14.02 -16.28 -3.07
N ASP A 144 -14.49 -16.06 -4.30
CA ASP A 144 -15.89 -15.74 -4.64
C ASP A 144 -16.43 -14.49 -3.91
N ARG A 145 -15.58 -13.46 -3.72
CA ARG A 145 -15.90 -12.19 -3.03
C ARG A 145 -15.81 -10.99 -3.97
N ILE A 146 -16.40 -9.87 -3.56
CA ILE A 146 -16.36 -8.60 -4.31
C ILE A 146 -15.45 -7.59 -3.58
N PRO A 147 -14.39 -7.06 -4.19
CA PRO A 147 -13.58 -6.03 -3.57
C PRO A 147 -14.26 -4.65 -3.61
N ILE A 148 -14.16 -3.93 -2.51
CA ILE A 148 -14.49 -2.52 -2.34
C ILE A 148 -13.17 -1.77 -2.17
N PHE A 149 -12.77 -1.03 -3.21
CA PHE A 149 -11.60 -0.18 -3.18
C PHE A 149 -11.98 1.18 -2.60
N VAL A 150 -11.41 1.52 -1.44
CA VAL A 150 -11.73 2.78 -0.75
C VAL A 150 -10.59 3.77 -0.91
N VAL A 151 -10.91 4.97 -1.39
CA VAL A 151 -9.94 6.03 -1.66
C VAL A 151 -10.32 7.32 -0.95
N ARG A 152 -9.30 8.12 -0.60
CA ARG A 152 -9.51 9.54 -0.30
C ARG A 152 -9.59 10.34 -1.60
N PRO A 153 -10.33 11.47 -1.61
CA PRO A 153 -10.29 12.39 -2.74
C PRO A 153 -8.87 12.93 -2.96
N GLY A 154 -8.52 13.19 -4.22
CA GLY A 154 -7.23 13.81 -4.60
C GLY A 154 -7.37 15.33 -4.75
N GLU A 155 -6.67 15.90 -5.73
CA GLU A 155 -6.85 17.31 -6.12
C GLU A 155 -8.29 17.61 -6.56
N SER A 156 -8.92 16.63 -7.22
CA SER A 156 -10.37 16.57 -7.42
C SER A 156 -10.95 15.37 -6.68
N GLU A 157 -12.24 15.46 -6.35
CA GLU A 157 -12.99 14.42 -5.64
C GLU A 157 -12.82 13.04 -6.29
N THR A 158 -12.84 12.98 -7.61
CA THR A 158 -12.81 11.74 -8.39
C THR A 158 -11.43 11.35 -8.91
N GLN A 159 -10.37 12.13 -8.68
CA GLN A 159 -9.05 11.92 -9.31
C GLN A 159 -8.49 10.52 -9.00
N VAL A 160 -8.44 10.15 -7.72
CA VAL A 160 -7.88 8.88 -7.26
C VAL A 160 -8.77 7.71 -7.68
N ALA A 161 -10.09 7.84 -7.51
CA ALA A 161 -11.06 6.82 -7.92
C ALA A 161 -11.00 6.55 -9.43
N SER A 162 -10.87 7.60 -10.25
CA SER A 162 -10.69 7.47 -11.70
C SER A 162 -9.41 6.72 -12.05
N ARG A 163 -8.31 6.94 -11.30
CA ARG A 163 -7.05 6.21 -11.51
C ARG A 163 -7.21 4.73 -11.17
N VAL A 164 -7.87 4.40 -10.06
CA VAL A 164 -8.20 3.02 -9.69
C VAL A 164 -9.10 2.35 -10.74
N GLU A 165 -10.17 3.00 -11.18
CA GLU A 165 -11.06 2.47 -12.23
C GLU A 165 -10.32 2.25 -13.55
N ASN A 166 -9.40 3.15 -13.92
CA ASN A 166 -8.57 2.98 -15.12
C ASN A 166 -7.64 1.77 -15.01
N ILE A 167 -7.02 1.53 -13.86
CA ILE A 167 -6.19 0.34 -13.62
C ILE A 167 -7.03 -0.93 -13.77
N LEU A 168 -8.22 -0.97 -13.15
CA LEU A 168 -9.11 -2.12 -13.16
C LEU A 168 -9.69 -2.41 -14.55
N SER A 169 -10.10 -1.36 -15.27
CA SER A 169 -10.73 -1.49 -16.60
C SER A 169 -9.74 -1.66 -17.74
N LYS A 170 -8.50 -1.17 -17.58
CA LYS A 170 -7.39 -1.32 -18.52
C LYS A 170 -6.13 -1.68 -17.72
N PRO A 171 -5.89 -2.98 -17.46
CA PRO A 171 -4.79 -3.46 -16.61
C PRO A 171 -3.41 -3.41 -17.31
N LEU A 172 -3.17 -2.37 -18.10
CA LEU A 172 -1.94 -2.04 -18.81
C LEU A 172 -1.89 -0.53 -19.10
N HIS A 173 -0.69 -0.01 -19.28
CA HIS A 173 -0.49 1.39 -19.64
C HIS A 173 -0.30 1.55 -21.15
N GLU A 174 -1.18 2.28 -21.81
CA GLU A 174 -1.03 2.62 -23.23
C GLU A 174 -0.08 3.82 -23.38
N ARG A 175 1.06 3.62 -24.05
CA ARG A 175 2.05 4.67 -24.31
C ARG A 175 1.64 5.55 -25.48
N SER A 176 2.25 6.73 -25.58
CA SER A 176 2.00 7.69 -26.66
C SER A 176 2.36 7.18 -28.05
N ASP A 177 3.23 6.17 -28.15
CA ASP A 177 3.59 5.48 -29.39
C ASP A 177 2.63 4.31 -29.74
N GLY A 178 1.60 4.08 -28.93
CA GLY A 178 0.61 3.01 -29.09
C GLY A 178 1.07 1.65 -28.57
N THR A 179 2.24 1.56 -27.93
CA THR A 179 2.69 0.32 -27.29
C THR A 179 2.04 0.14 -25.92
N GLU A 180 1.74 -1.10 -25.56
CA GLU A 180 1.16 -1.44 -24.26
C GLU A 180 2.27 -1.81 -23.28
N GLN A 181 2.32 -1.14 -22.14
CA GLN A 181 3.27 -1.43 -21.06
C GLN A 181 2.55 -2.17 -19.92
N PHE A 182 3.15 -3.27 -19.46
CA PHE A 182 2.67 -4.02 -18.31
C PHE A 182 3.07 -3.33 -16.99
N TYR A 183 2.23 -3.50 -15.97
CA TYR A 183 2.59 -3.12 -14.60
C TYR A 183 3.59 -4.13 -14.01
N ASN A 184 4.48 -3.66 -13.15
CA ASN A 184 5.39 -4.53 -12.41
C ASN A 184 4.74 -4.98 -11.11
N CYS A 185 4.79 -6.27 -10.82
CA CYS A 185 4.51 -6.80 -9.50
C CYS A 185 5.68 -6.51 -8.53
N ASP A 186 5.41 -6.65 -7.24
CA ASP A 186 6.47 -6.63 -6.21
C ASP A 186 7.31 -7.92 -6.25
N GLU A 187 6.77 -9.01 -6.83
CA GLU A 187 7.54 -10.23 -7.05
C GLU A 187 8.64 -10.08 -8.12
N ILE A 188 9.74 -10.78 -7.90
CA ILE A 188 10.80 -10.96 -8.89
C ILE A 188 10.60 -12.27 -9.65
N VAL A 189 11.06 -12.33 -10.89
CA VAL A 189 10.98 -13.55 -11.70
C VAL A 189 11.91 -14.62 -11.09
N THR A 190 11.34 -15.74 -10.66
CA THR A 190 12.06 -16.85 -10.04
C THR A 190 11.73 -18.18 -10.69
N PHE A 191 12.65 -19.13 -10.56
CA PHE A 191 12.50 -20.50 -11.02
C PHE A 191 12.85 -21.46 -9.89
N GLY A 192 11.99 -22.45 -9.62
CA GLY A 192 12.22 -23.43 -8.55
C GLY A 192 12.21 -22.82 -7.14
N GLY A 193 11.43 -21.75 -6.91
CA GLY A 193 11.31 -21.08 -5.61
C GLY A 193 12.32 -19.96 -5.36
N GLY A 194 13.14 -19.61 -6.36
CA GLY A 194 14.09 -18.48 -6.27
C GLY A 194 15.44 -18.84 -5.67
N ALA A 195 16.39 -17.91 -5.73
CA ALA A 195 17.76 -18.12 -5.28
C ALA A 195 17.89 -18.49 -3.80
N THR A 196 16.88 -18.19 -2.98
CA THR A 196 16.84 -18.56 -1.56
C THR A 196 16.40 -20.02 -1.33
N ALA A 197 15.70 -20.62 -2.29
CA ALA A 197 15.25 -22.00 -2.24
C ALA A 197 16.34 -22.98 -2.71
N HIS A 198 16.32 -24.21 -2.17
CA HIS A 198 17.32 -25.21 -2.54
C HIS A 198 17.21 -25.62 -4.02
N GLY A 199 18.22 -25.27 -4.81
CA GLY A 199 18.24 -25.51 -6.26
C GLY A 199 17.39 -24.54 -7.09
N GLY A 200 16.79 -23.54 -6.45
CA GLY A 200 16.08 -22.45 -7.12
C GLY A 200 17.04 -21.35 -7.60
N VAL A 201 16.57 -20.56 -8.55
CA VAL A 201 17.32 -19.43 -9.11
C VAL A 201 16.40 -18.22 -9.34
N THR A 202 16.97 -17.03 -9.34
CA THR A 202 16.25 -15.77 -9.57
C THR A 202 16.79 -15.10 -10.82
N ALA A 203 15.89 -14.62 -11.70
CA ALA A 203 16.27 -13.95 -12.94
C ALA A 203 16.86 -12.56 -12.67
N VAL A 204 17.91 -12.21 -13.41
CA VAL A 204 18.62 -10.93 -13.32
C VAL A 204 18.94 -10.38 -14.71
N ARG A 205 19.08 -9.07 -14.77
CA ARG A 205 19.59 -8.32 -15.92
C ARG A 205 20.86 -7.56 -15.52
N PRO A 206 21.72 -7.18 -16.48
CA PRO A 206 22.82 -6.28 -16.21
C PRO A 206 22.33 -4.96 -15.61
N GLN A 207 23.08 -4.45 -14.62
CA GLN A 207 22.85 -3.15 -14.02
C GLN A 207 23.10 -2.04 -15.04
N THR A 208 22.19 -1.07 -15.13
CA THR A 208 22.34 0.15 -15.93
C THR A 208 22.28 1.38 -15.03
N THR A 209 22.38 2.59 -15.61
CA THR A 209 22.39 3.86 -14.87
C THR A 209 21.16 4.02 -13.98
N ASP A 210 20.01 3.49 -14.41
CA ASP A 210 18.79 3.38 -13.61
C ASP A 210 18.58 1.92 -13.18
N ALA A 211 19.26 1.58 -12.08
CA ALA A 211 19.28 0.25 -11.51
C ALA A 211 17.87 -0.34 -11.32
N ASN A 212 16.92 0.47 -10.86
CA ASN A 212 15.64 0.00 -10.34
C ASN A 212 14.53 -0.07 -11.40
N ARG A 213 14.72 0.60 -12.54
CA ARG A 213 13.68 0.71 -13.57
C ARG A 213 13.57 -0.55 -14.41
N THR A 214 12.57 -1.38 -14.11
CA THR A 214 12.16 -2.51 -14.96
C THR A 214 10.96 -2.10 -15.81
N VAL A 215 11.02 -2.34 -17.11
CA VAL A 215 9.94 -2.01 -18.05
C VAL A 215 9.64 -3.22 -18.92
N TRP A 216 8.37 -3.62 -18.95
CA TRP A 216 7.85 -4.64 -19.84
C TRP A 216 6.86 -4.03 -20.83
N VAL A 217 7.12 -4.17 -22.12
CA VAL A 217 6.25 -3.65 -23.20
C VAL A 217 5.83 -4.79 -24.12
N ARG A 218 4.57 -4.80 -24.55
CA ARG A 218 4.07 -5.65 -25.61
C ARG A 218 4.39 -5.02 -26.96
N ASP A 219 5.14 -5.73 -27.78
CA ASP A 219 5.53 -5.31 -29.12
C ASP A 219 5.45 -6.51 -30.08
N ASN A 220 4.62 -6.43 -31.11
CA ASN A 220 4.48 -7.44 -32.17
C ASN A 220 4.27 -8.90 -31.69
N GLY A 221 3.55 -9.12 -30.58
CA GLY A 221 3.30 -10.45 -30.02
C GLY A 221 4.42 -11.00 -29.14
N GLU A 222 5.36 -10.14 -28.75
CA GLU A 222 6.42 -10.42 -27.79
C GLU A 222 6.32 -9.45 -26.61
N ARG A 223 6.85 -9.87 -25.45
CA ARG A 223 7.10 -9.02 -24.29
C ARG A 223 8.56 -8.65 -24.28
N VAL A 224 8.83 -7.36 -24.26
CA VAL A 224 10.18 -6.78 -24.33
C VAL A 224 10.55 -6.27 -22.95
N LEU A 225 11.63 -6.82 -22.38
CA LEU A 225 12.22 -6.34 -21.13
C LEU A 225 13.24 -5.25 -21.43
N SER A 226 13.11 -4.10 -20.77
CA SER A 226 14.06 -2.98 -20.86
C SER A 226 14.17 -2.21 -19.53
N ASP A 227 15.05 -1.23 -19.49
CA ASP A 227 15.08 -0.16 -18.47
C ASP A 227 14.46 1.14 -18.99
N GLY A 228 13.79 1.09 -20.15
CA GLY A 228 13.29 2.27 -20.87
C GLY A 228 14.27 2.85 -21.90
N GLU A 229 15.55 2.49 -21.86
CA GLU A 229 16.57 2.90 -22.84
C GLU A 229 17.21 1.70 -23.55
N THR A 230 17.63 0.70 -22.77
CA THR A 230 18.30 -0.52 -23.19
C THR A 230 17.33 -1.69 -23.16
N GLU A 231 17.18 -2.36 -24.32
CA GLU A 231 16.48 -3.65 -24.42
C GLU A 231 17.40 -4.78 -23.95
N PHE A 232 16.90 -5.65 -23.05
CA PHE A 232 17.65 -6.78 -22.50
C PHE A 232 17.26 -8.11 -23.12
N THR A 233 15.96 -8.34 -23.32
CA THR A 233 15.45 -9.57 -23.93
C THR A 233 14.06 -9.38 -24.51
N ARG A 234 13.69 -10.27 -25.43
CA ARG A 234 12.34 -10.43 -25.99
C ARG A 234 11.88 -11.84 -25.72
N VAL A 235 10.68 -11.97 -25.21
CA VAL A 235 10.07 -13.26 -24.87
C VAL A 235 8.71 -13.36 -25.54
N PRO A 236 8.24 -14.55 -25.94
CA PRO A 236 6.89 -14.70 -26.48
C PRO A 236 5.86 -14.12 -25.51
N ASP A 237 4.81 -13.46 -26.02
CA ASP A 237 3.75 -12.91 -25.17
C ASP A 237 2.82 -14.00 -24.62
N ASP A 238 2.83 -15.19 -25.22
CA ASP A 238 2.08 -16.34 -24.75
C ASP A 238 2.84 -17.15 -23.68
N GLY A 239 2.17 -17.36 -22.54
CA GLY A 239 2.65 -18.28 -21.49
C GLY A 239 3.67 -17.69 -20.51
N PRO A 240 4.20 -18.52 -19.60
CA PRO A 240 5.14 -18.10 -18.57
C PRO A 240 6.53 -17.86 -19.14
N ILE A 241 7.27 -16.92 -18.53
CA ILE A 241 8.69 -16.68 -18.84
C ILE A 241 9.50 -17.94 -18.50
N SER A 242 10.34 -18.40 -19.42
CA SER A 242 11.28 -19.50 -19.22
C SER A 242 12.64 -19.01 -18.73
N LYS A 243 13.42 -19.94 -18.17
CA LYS A 243 14.81 -19.70 -17.75
C LYS A 243 15.74 -19.39 -18.93
N ASP A 244 15.38 -19.84 -20.13
CA ASP A 244 16.13 -19.57 -21.37
C ASP A 244 15.79 -18.21 -21.99
N ASP A 245 14.71 -17.57 -21.52
CA ASP A 245 14.18 -16.31 -22.07
C ASP A 245 14.81 -15.07 -21.39
N VAL A 246 15.44 -15.26 -20.23
CA VAL A 246 15.99 -14.16 -19.42
C VAL A 246 17.49 -13.95 -19.69
N PRO A 247 18.02 -12.73 -19.52
CA PRO A 247 19.43 -12.44 -19.79
C PRO A 247 20.39 -13.31 -18.96
N ALA A 248 20.07 -13.46 -17.67
CA ALA A 248 20.81 -14.30 -16.75
C ALA A 248 19.92 -14.70 -15.55
N TYR A 249 20.41 -15.62 -14.74
CA TYR A 249 19.82 -15.97 -13.46
C TYR A 249 20.92 -16.24 -12.44
N TYR A 250 20.65 -15.99 -11.17
CA TYR A 250 21.58 -16.29 -10.09
C TYR A 250 21.05 -17.32 -9.11
N SER A 251 21.97 -18.08 -8.53
CA SER A 251 21.77 -18.89 -7.33
C SER A 251 22.55 -18.30 -6.17
N TYR A 252 22.06 -18.51 -4.95
CA TYR A 252 22.73 -18.08 -3.73
C TYR A 252 23.07 -19.30 -2.84
N ASP A 253 24.34 -19.42 -2.46
CA ASP A 253 24.78 -20.44 -1.52
C ASP A 253 24.86 -19.85 -0.10
N HIS A 254 23.87 -20.20 0.73
CA HIS A 254 23.79 -19.77 2.12
C HIS A 254 24.96 -20.23 3.00
N GLN A 255 25.70 -21.28 2.61
CA GLN A 255 26.84 -21.76 3.41
C GLN A 255 28.07 -20.89 3.22
N SER A 256 28.32 -20.46 1.99
CA SER A 256 29.48 -19.63 1.62
C SER A 256 29.16 -18.14 1.56
N GLY A 257 27.87 -17.77 1.49
CA GLY A 257 27.44 -16.39 1.24
C GLY A 257 27.64 -15.95 -0.21
N GLN A 258 27.94 -16.89 -1.11
CA GLN A 258 28.37 -16.61 -2.48
C GLN A 258 27.19 -16.53 -3.46
N TYR A 259 27.27 -15.58 -4.39
CA TYR A 259 26.33 -15.41 -5.49
C TYR A 259 26.96 -15.97 -6.77
N THR A 260 26.23 -16.82 -7.49
CA THR A 260 26.68 -17.35 -8.79
C THR A 260 25.67 -16.94 -9.85
N VAL A 261 26.11 -16.16 -10.83
CA VAL A 261 25.30 -15.71 -11.97
C VAL A 261 25.62 -16.59 -13.18
N HIS A 262 24.58 -17.13 -13.80
CA HIS A 262 24.68 -17.93 -15.01
C HIS A 262 24.09 -17.14 -16.17
N GLN A 263 24.91 -16.90 -17.19
CA GLN A 263 24.51 -16.25 -18.44
C GLN A 263 24.87 -17.16 -19.63
N PRO A 264 24.34 -16.91 -20.83
CA PRO A 264 24.65 -17.74 -21.99
C PRO A 264 26.16 -17.85 -22.26
N GLY A 265 26.72 -19.03 -21.99
CA GLY A 265 28.13 -19.33 -22.25
C GLY A 265 29.13 -18.92 -21.16
N GLU A 266 28.68 -18.31 -20.07
CA GLU A 266 29.57 -17.86 -18.98
C GLU A 266 28.90 -18.01 -17.60
N THR A 267 29.72 -18.17 -16.57
CA THR A 267 29.27 -18.18 -15.17
C THR A 267 30.21 -17.29 -14.38
N LEU A 268 29.62 -16.31 -13.69
CA LEU A 268 30.31 -15.34 -12.85
C LEU A 268 30.00 -15.64 -11.38
N THR A 269 30.92 -15.27 -10.51
CA THR A 269 30.83 -15.58 -9.09
C THR A 269 31.25 -14.36 -8.28
N TYR A 270 30.45 -14.01 -7.28
CA TYR A 270 30.62 -12.84 -6.43
C TYR A 270 30.63 -13.29 -4.98
N ASP A 271 31.60 -12.80 -4.21
CA ASP A 271 31.79 -13.22 -2.82
C ASP A 271 30.92 -12.40 -1.84
N SER A 272 30.28 -11.34 -2.33
CA SER A 272 29.35 -10.54 -1.55
C SER A 272 28.13 -10.07 -2.36
N LYS A 273 27.07 -9.72 -1.62
CA LYS A 273 25.85 -9.12 -2.19
C LYS A 273 26.13 -7.78 -2.89
N SER A 274 27.01 -6.94 -2.31
CA SER A 274 27.33 -5.62 -2.85
C SER A 274 28.03 -5.69 -4.21
N GLU A 275 28.98 -6.61 -4.37
CA GLU A 275 29.65 -6.84 -5.66
C GLU A 275 28.65 -7.31 -6.72
N PHE A 276 27.75 -8.24 -6.34
CA PHE A 276 26.69 -8.71 -7.21
C PHE A 276 25.72 -7.59 -7.63
N GLU A 277 25.24 -6.77 -6.69
CA GLU A 277 24.28 -5.68 -6.97
C GLU A 277 24.90 -4.50 -7.74
N THR A 278 26.22 -4.41 -7.80
CA THR A 278 26.91 -3.44 -8.67
C THR A 278 26.78 -3.79 -10.14
N GLU A 279 26.65 -5.08 -10.47
CA GLU A 279 26.63 -5.57 -11.86
C GLU A 279 25.25 -6.12 -12.28
N TRP A 280 24.38 -6.48 -11.34
CA TRP A 280 23.13 -7.18 -11.63
C TRP A 280 21.94 -6.62 -10.85
N THR A 281 20.82 -6.46 -11.57
CA THR A 281 19.51 -6.16 -10.99
C THR A 281 18.57 -7.36 -11.10
N PRO A 282 17.84 -7.75 -10.05
CA PRO A 282 16.71 -8.66 -10.17
C PRO A 282 15.63 -8.11 -11.12
N ILE A 283 15.02 -9.00 -11.90
CA ILE A 283 13.96 -8.64 -12.85
C ILE A 283 12.60 -8.71 -12.14
N LYS A 284 11.88 -7.59 -12.07
CA LYS A 284 10.48 -7.58 -11.59
C LYS A 284 9.57 -8.34 -12.56
N ARG A 285 8.65 -9.11 -12.00
CA ARG A 285 7.66 -9.86 -12.77
C ARG A 285 6.64 -8.89 -13.37
N PRO A 286 6.30 -9.00 -14.68
CA PRO A 286 5.16 -8.26 -15.22
C PRO A 286 3.85 -8.88 -14.72
N PHE A 287 2.87 -8.03 -14.45
CA PHE A 287 1.48 -8.43 -14.32
C PHE A 287 0.92 -8.67 -15.72
N LEU A 288 0.41 -9.88 -15.97
CA LEU A 288 -0.08 -10.34 -17.26
C LEU A 288 -1.60 -10.54 -17.16
N PRO A 289 -2.43 -9.60 -17.66
CA PRO A 289 -3.88 -9.68 -17.50
C PRO A 289 -4.47 -11.04 -17.92
N ASP A 290 -4.06 -11.60 -19.05
CA ASP A 290 -4.60 -12.87 -19.56
C ASP A 290 -4.21 -14.12 -18.74
N VAL A 291 -3.25 -14.00 -17.83
CA VAL A 291 -2.70 -15.11 -17.03
C VAL A 291 -2.96 -14.92 -15.55
N ASP A 292 -2.77 -13.70 -15.06
CA ASP A 292 -2.85 -13.36 -13.65
C ASP A 292 -4.29 -13.16 -13.20
N LEU A 293 -5.20 -12.80 -14.10
CA LEU A 293 -6.61 -12.59 -13.78
C LEU A 293 -7.44 -13.86 -14.07
N PRO A 294 -8.22 -14.39 -13.10
CA PRO A 294 -9.05 -15.58 -13.31
C PRO A 294 -10.08 -15.47 -14.45
N ASP A 295 -10.59 -14.28 -14.75
CA ASP A 295 -11.50 -14.04 -15.86
C ASP A 295 -11.02 -12.84 -16.70
N ALA A 296 -10.65 -13.07 -17.96
CA ALA A 296 -10.19 -12.01 -18.86
C ALA A 296 -11.28 -10.97 -19.21
N ASN A 297 -12.50 -11.14 -18.72
CA ASN A 297 -13.67 -10.37 -19.11
C ASN A 297 -14.46 -9.92 -17.87
N TYR A 298 -13.78 -9.31 -16.90
CA TYR A 298 -14.45 -8.72 -15.74
C TYR A 298 -15.45 -7.65 -16.19
N SER A 299 -16.67 -7.79 -15.71
CA SER A 299 -17.62 -6.69 -15.74
C SER A 299 -17.30 -5.74 -14.59
N ARG A 300 -17.74 -4.49 -14.73
CA ARG A 300 -17.68 -3.50 -13.64
C ARG A 300 -18.56 -3.85 -12.44
N GLU A 301 -19.33 -4.94 -12.53
CA GLU A 301 -20.05 -5.50 -11.39
C GLU A 301 -19.12 -6.32 -10.46
N SER A 302 -17.88 -6.57 -10.91
CA SER A 302 -16.93 -7.41 -10.19
C SER A 302 -16.15 -6.65 -9.10
N TYR A 303 -16.36 -5.35 -8.92
CA TYR A 303 -15.73 -4.51 -7.90
C TYR A 303 -16.54 -3.25 -7.64
N LEU A 304 -16.31 -2.61 -6.48
CA LEU A 304 -16.84 -1.29 -6.13
C LEU A 304 -15.70 -0.32 -5.84
N ILE A 305 -15.91 0.97 -6.11
CA ILE A 305 -14.95 2.03 -5.75
C ILE A 305 -15.69 3.05 -4.89
N LEU A 306 -15.25 3.24 -3.64
CA LEU A 306 -15.81 4.22 -2.72
C LEU A 306 -14.83 5.38 -2.53
N ILE A 307 -15.32 6.59 -2.75
CA ILE A 307 -14.63 7.82 -2.36
C ILE A 307 -15.11 8.15 -0.95
N HIS A 308 -14.20 8.13 0.01
CA HIS A 308 -14.48 8.51 1.38
C HIS A 308 -13.85 9.88 1.70
N PRO A 309 -14.58 10.99 1.60
CA PRO A 309 -14.07 12.29 2.02
C PRO A 309 -13.76 12.31 3.53
N THR A 310 -12.87 13.19 3.97
CA THR A 310 -12.54 13.33 5.41
C THR A 310 -13.75 13.80 6.22
N ASP A 311 -14.62 14.60 5.59
CA ASP A 311 -15.87 15.06 6.15
C ASP A 311 -16.99 14.75 5.14
N GLY A 312 -17.94 13.90 5.53
CA GLY A 312 -19.12 13.60 4.71
C GLY A 312 -19.40 12.11 4.54
N SER A 313 -20.45 11.81 3.79
CA SER A 313 -20.82 10.43 3.45
C SER A 313 -19.94 9.88 2.33
N PRO A 314 -19.66 8.56 2.33
CA PRO A 314 -18.99 7.90 1.23
C PRO A 314 -19.83 8.00 -0.05
N LEU A 315 -19.13 8.18 -1.17
CA LEU A 315 -19.71 8.24 -2.51
C LEU A 315 -19.25 7.02 -3.29
N LEU A 316 -20.19 6.32 -3.92
CA LEU A 316 -19.86 5.30 -4.90
C LEU A 316 -19.39 6.00 -6.18
N PHE A 317 -18.26 5.57 -6.73
CA PHE A 317 -17.72 6.07 -7.98
C PHE A 317 -17.86 5.03 -9.08
N GLN A 318 -18.43 5.44 -10.21
CA GLN A 318 -18.55 4.58 -11.38
C GLN A 318 -18.59 5.44 -12.66
N GLN A 319 -17.77 5.10 -13.65
CA GLN A 319 -17.78 5.74 -14.98
C GLN A 319 -17.54 7.26 -14.98
N GLY A 320 -16.81 7.78 -13.99
CA GLY A 320 -16.59 9.22 -13.83
C GLY A 320 -17.68 9.94 -13.05
N ASP A 321 -18.80 9.28 -12.75
CA ASP A 321 -19.91 9.81 -11.97
C ASP A 321 -19.81 9.35 -10.50
N THR A 322 -20.39 10.15 -9.60
CA THR A 322 -20.50 9.83 -8.18
C THR A 322 -21.97 9.67 -7.76
N TYR A 323 -22.21 8.70 -6.89
CA TYR A 323 -23.54 8.34 -6.39
C TYR A 323 -23.50 8.33 -4.86
N GLU A 324 -24.47 9.00 -4.24
CA GLU A 324 -24.64 8.91 -2.79
C GLU A 324 -25.18 7.53 -2.41
N LEU A 325 -24.58 6.92 -1.38
CA LEU A 325 -25.09 5.68 -0.81
C LEU A 325 -26.07 5.99 0.31
N SER A 326 -27.29 5.45 0.20
CA SER A 326 -28.32 5.56 1.23
C SER A 326 -27.93 4.79 2.50
N GLU A 327 -28.72 4.94 3.57
CA GLU A 327 -28.52 4.25 4.86
C GLU A 327 -28.74 2.73 4.77
N SER A 328 -29.22 2.20 3.65
CA SER A 328 -29.32 0.76 3.38
C SER A 328 -29.33 0.54 1.87
N PRO A 329 -28.14 0.50 1.24
CA PRO A 329 -28.03 0.47 -0.21
C PRO A 329 -28.43 -0.90 -0.75
N ASP A 330 -29.37 -0.90 -1.68
CA ASP A 330 -29.77 -2.09 -2.42
C ASP A 330 -28.80 -2.39 -3.59
N ASN A 331 -29.11 -3.42 -4.38
CA ASN A 331 -28.28 -3.79 -5.53
C ASN A 331 -28.24 -2.71 -6.61
N GLU A 332 -29.31 -1.92 -6.80
CA GLU A 332 -29.33 -0.87 -7.83
C GLU A 332 -28.46 0.33 -7.40
N GLU A 333 -28.35 0.58 -6.10
CA GLU A 333 -27.46 1.61 -5.54
C GLU A 333 -25.99 1.20 -5.55
N LEU A 334 -25.67 -0.06 -5.25
CA LEU A 334 -24.28 -0.57 -5.32
C LEU A 334 -23.80 -0.79 -6.76
N TRP A 335 -24.71 -1.09 -7.69
CA TRP A 335 -24.40 -1.27 -9.11
C TRP A 335 -25.32 -0.39 -9.97
N PRO A 336 -25.09 0.94 -9.99
CA PRO A 336 -25.93 1.83 -10.76
C PRO A 336 -25.82 1.53 -12.26
N ASP A 337 -26.97 1.40 -12.92
CA ASP A 337 -27.00 1.34 -14.38
C ASP A 337 -26.60 2.70 -14.96
N ALA A 338 -25.90 2.70 -16.10
CA ALA A 338 -25.52 3.93 -16.82
C ALA A 338 -26.73 4.82 -17.21
N SER A 339 -27.96 4.28 -17.18
CA SER A 339 -29.20 5.04 -17.37
C SER A 339 -29.71 5.77 -16.13
N SER A 340 -29.19 5.47 -14.93
CA SER A 340 -29.61 6.05 -13.65
C SER A 340 -28.93 7.39 -13.34
N ALA A 341 -27.96 7.81 -14.16
CA ALA A 341 -27.21 9.07 -14.05
C ALA A 341 -28.06 10.36 -14.23
N GLU A 342 -29.37 10.26 -14.42
CA GLU A 342 -30.24 11.43 -14.54
C GLU A 342 -30.66 12.07 -13.20
N HIS A 343 -30.34 11.49 -12.03
CA HIS A 343 -30.85 12.02 -10.74
C HIS A 343 -29.88 12.81 -9.84
N SER A 344 -28.59 12.90 -10.16
CA SER A 344 -27.67 13.73 -9.36
C SER A 344 -26.74 14.58 -10.24
N LYS A 345 -27.30 15.62 -10.85
CA LYS A 345 -26.53 16.68 -11.50
C LYS A 345 -26.24 17.82 -10.54
N ALA A 346 -25.00 17.91 -10.06
CA ALA A 346 -24.39 19.20 -9.75
C ALA A 346 -22.86 19.11 -9.90
N VAL A 347 -22.34 19.51 -11.07
CA VAL A 347 -21.31 20.54 -11.29
C VAL A 347 -20.79 20.43 -12.74
N GLU A 348 -20.77 21.54 -13.46
CA GLU A 348 -20.30 21.63 -14.86
C GLU A 348 -18.75 21.56 -14.96
N PRO A 349 -18.20 20.95 -16.03
CA PRO A 349 -16.76 20.94 -16.27
C PRO A 349 -16.29 22.27 -16.89
N SER A 350 -15.28 22.90 -16.26
CA SER A 350 -14.58 24.05 -16.83
C SER A 350 -13.30 23.60 -17.55
N GLN A 351 -13.14 24.03 -18.79
CA GLN A 351 -12.03 23.67 -19.69
C GLN A 351 -10.65 24.18 -19.21
N PRO A 352 -9.54 23.53 -19.63
CA PRO A 352 -8.18 23.90 -19.21
C PRO A 352 -7.65 25.11 -19.99
N ALA A 353 -6.84 25.93 -19.32
CA ALA A 353 -6.05 27.00 -19.93
C ALA A 353 -4.55 26.72 -19.74
N GLU A 354 -3.83 26.56 -20.86
CA GLU A 354 -2.36 26.57 -20.90
C GLU A 354 -1.80 27.98 -20.67
N ALA A 355 -0.66 28.09 -19.98
CA ALA A 355 0.49 28.90 -20.43
C ALA A 355 1.74 28.72 -19.52
N CYS A 356 2.89 28.56 -20.17
CA CYS A 356 4.25 28.38 -19.64
C CYS A 356 4.87 29.64 -18.99
N SER A 357 5.87 29.46 -18.09
CA SER A 357 7.30 29.84 -18.33
C SER A 357 8.15 30.08 -17.06
N SER A 358 9.34 29.44 -17.06
CA SER A 358 10.69 29.90 -16.60
C SER A 358 10.98 30.23 -15.12
N GLY A 359 11.64 29.30 -14.43
CA GLY A 359 13.12 29.25 -14.31
C GLY A 359 13.79 29.99 -13.14
N GLU A 360 14.17 29.25 -12.10
CA GLU A 360 15.37 29.47 -11.26
C GLU A 360 15.99 28.12 -10.88
N GLN A 361 17.32 28.03 -10.92
CA GLN A 361 18.09 26.79 -10.71
C GLN A 361 18.08 26.38 -9.24
N SER A 362 17.22 25.44 -8.88
CA SER A 362 17.35 24.59 -7.69
C SER A 362 17.91 23.23 -8.10
N VAL A 363 18.66 22.59 -7.20
CA VAL A 363 19.04 21.19 -7.36
C VAL A 363 17.74 20.40 -7.52
N GLN A 364 17.55 19.75 -8.67
CA GLN A 364 16.34 19.00 -8.94
C GLN A 364 16.36 17.74 -8.06
N ILE A 365 15.66 17.82 -6.94
CA ILE A 365 15.23 16.63 -6.20
C ILE A 365 14.03 16.10 -6.97
N GLU A 366 14.11 14.84 -7.39
CA GLU A 366 12.99 14.19 -8.07
C GLU A 366 11.77 14.21 -7.15
N PRO A 367 10.57 14.54 -7.66
CA PRO A 367 9.35 14.71 -6.86
C PRO A 367 8.82 13.42 -6.20
N GLU A 368 9.55 12.30 -6.30
CA GLU A 368 9.19 10.98 -5.78
C GLU A 368 10.24 10.35 -4.85
N SER A 369 11.21 11.14 -4.36
CA SER A 369 12.25 10.66 -3.42
C SER A 369 11.93 11.08 -1.98
N ASP A 370 12.16 10.17 -1.01
CA ASP A 370 12.10 10.51 0.42
C ASP A 370 13.20 11.50 0.88
N GLY A 371 14.03 11.98 -0.05
CA GLY A 371 15.01 13.02 0.18
C GLY A 371 16.20 12.60 1.05
N ILE A 372 16.31 11.34 1.47
CA ILE A 372 17.36 10.89 2.41
C ILE A 372 18.74 10.99 1.78
N GLU A 373 18.87 10.65 0.50
CA GLU A 373 20.15 10.76 -0.22
C GLU A 373 20.57 12.22 -0.39
N ALA A 374 19.63 13.09 -0.76
CA ALA A 374 19.86 14.53 -0.86
C ALA A 374 20.20 15.16 0.50
N PHE A 375 19.47 14.78 1.56
CA PHE A 375 19.73 15.21 2.93
C PHE A 375 21.11 14.76 3.40
N ALA A 376 21.45 13.49 3.20
CA ALA A 376 22.74 12.94 3.58
C ALA A 376 23.89 13.64 2.86
N ALA A 377 23.77 13.83 1.54
CA ALA A 377 24.79 14.49 0.73
C ALA A 377 25.02 15.97 1.13
N MET A 378 23.99 16.67 1.62
CA MET A 378 24.08 18.09 1.96
C MET A 378 24.40 18.35 3.43
N TYR A 379 23.89 17.51 4.34
CA TYR A 379 23.84 17.82 5.77
C TYR A 379 24.53 16.81 6.68
N ILE A 380 24.97 15.67 6.16
CA ILE A 380 25.71 14.66 6.93
C ILE A 380 27.19 14.68 6.54
N ARG A 381 28.07 14.55 7.52
CA ARG A 381 29.52 14.39 7.33
C ARG A 381 30.02 13.15 8.04
N GLU A 382 30.88 12.39 7.37
CA GLU A 382 31.59 11.25 7.94
C GLU A 382 32.92 11.71 8.56
N ALA A 383 33.16 11.38 9.83
CA ALA A 383 34.41 11.70 10.52
C ALA A 383 34.69 10.73 11.68
N ASP A 384 35.93 10.29 11.83
CA ASP A 384 36.30 9.40 12.93
C ASP A 384 36.10 10.04 14.31
N GLY A 385 35.41 9.32 15.20
CA GLY A 385 35.21 9.70 16.60
C GLY A 385 34.11 10.73 16.86
N VAL A 386 33.32 11.11 15.85
CA VAL A 386 32.11 11.93 16.04
C VAL A 386 30.90 11.05 16.33
N GLN A 387 29.93 11.62 17.06
CA GLN A 387 28.69 10.93 17.43
C GLN A 387 27.53 11.91 17.43
N ILE A 388 26.37 11.47 16.96
CA ILE A 388 25.13 12.25 17.01
C ILE A 388 23.98 11.40 17.55
N PRO A 389 23.12 11.91 18.46
CA PRO A 389 21.91 11.22 18.86
C PRO A 389 21.02 10.90 17.65
N LYS A 390 20.51 9.67 17.57
CA LYS A 390 19.67 9.24 16.45
C LYS A 390 18.45 10.14 16.25
N GLU A 391 17.87 10.56 17.38
CA GLU A 391 16.72 11.48 17.42
C GLU A 391 17.08 12.87 16.88
N GLU A 392 18.24 13.42 17.23
CA GLU A 392 18.68 14.73 16.74
C GLU A 392 18.92 14.71 15.23
N LEU A 393 19.56 13.65 14.72
CA LEU A 393 19.78 13.51 13.28
C LEU A 393 18.45 13.37 12.53
N PHE A 394 17.49 12.61 13.07
CA PHE A 394 16.18 12.46 12.47
C PHE A 394 15.35 13.75 12.52
N GLN A 395 15.43 14.53 13.59
CA GLN A 395 14.76 15.83 13.68
C GLN A 395 15.30 16.84 12.65
N ALA A 396 16.62 16.86 12.42
CA ALA A 396 17.21 17.70 11.39
C ALA A 396 16.70 17.30 9.99
N TYR A 397 16.58 15.99 9.73
CA TYR A 397 16.01 15.46 8.50
C TYR A 397 14.54 15.84 8.32
N SER A 398 13.71 15.60 9.34
CA SER A 398 12.26 15.92 9.29
C SER A 398 12.01 17.40 9.04
N ARG A 399 12.77 18.29 9.70
CA ARG A 399 12.63 19.74 9.46
C ARG A 399 13.08 20.15 8.07
N TRP A 400 14.09 19.48 7.53
CA TRP A 400 14.53 19.74 6.16
C TRP A 400 13.49 19.26 5.14
N THR A 401 12.90 18.08 5.31
CA THR A 401 11.83 17.58 4.43
C THR A 401 10.61 18.50 4.48
N ASP A 402 10.22 18.98 5.66
CA ASP A 402 9.13 19.95 5.82
C ASP A 402 9.43 21.29 5.11
N GLN A 403 10.68 21.77 5.16
CA GLN A 403 11.10 23.01 4.49
C GLN A 403 11.14 22.88 2.97
N GLN A 404 11.36 21.67 2.46
CA GLN A 404 11.42 21.39 1.02
C GLN A 404 10.10 20.85 0.46
N ASP A 405 9.06 20.71 1.29
CA ASP A 405 7.76 20.12 0.92
C ASP A 405 7.92 18.71 0.32
N ILE A 406 8.82 17.91 0.91
CA ILE A 406 9.13 16.53 0.52
C ILE A 406 8.48 15.58 1.52
N ASP A 407 7.82 14.53 1.02
CA ASP A 407 7.30 13.44 1.85
C ASP A 407 8.44 12.57 2.40
N GLY A 408 8.96 12.98 3.57
CA GLY A 408 10.03 12.30 4.28
C GLY A 408 9.64 10.92 4.83
N THR A 409 10.63 10.13 5.20
CA THR A 409 10.45 8.85 5.87
C THR A 409 10.35 9.01 7.40
N ASN A 410 9.95 7.97 8.12
CA ASN A 410 9.93 7.99 9.60
C ASN A 410 11.26 7.54 10.23
N ALA A 411 11.44 7.76 11.53
CA ALA A 411 12.69 7.46 12.25
C ALA A 411 13.20 6.01 12.09
N SER A 412 12.29 5.02 12.01
CA SER A 412 12.65 3.60 11.88
C SER A 412 13.19 3.27 10.49
N TRP A 413 12.61 3.86 9.45
CA TRP A 413 13.10 3.73 8.07
C TRP A 413 14.24 4.69 7.76
N PHE A 414 14.30 5.83 8.44
CA PHE A 414 15.37 6.80 8.30
C PHE A 414 16.71 6.14 8.58
N GLY A 415 16.86 5.44 9.70
CA GLY A 415 18.10 4.70 9.99
C GLY A 415 18.42 3.64 8.93
N ARG A 416 17.43 2.85 8.51
CA ARG A 416 17.61 1.77 7.51
C ARG A 416 18.01 2.29 6.13
N LYS A 417 17.38 3.38 5.70
CA LYS A 417 17.66 4.01 4.40
C LYS A 417 18.91 4.85 4.46
N LEU A 418 19.19 5.50 5.59
CA LEU A 418 20.46 6.19 5.86
C LEU A 418 21.64 5.21 5.76
N ALA A 419 21.48 3.98 6.25
CA ALA A 419 22.50 2.94 6.13
C ALA A 419 22.76 2.49 4.67
N ASN A 420 21.84 2.78 3.74
CA ASN A 420 22.05 2.53 2.31
C ASN A 420 22.86 3.64 1.63
N VAL A 421 23.02 4.80 2.27
CA VAL A 421 23.67 5.99 1.68
C VAL A 421 24.92 6.46 2.44
N VAL A 422 25.04 6.16 3.73
CA VAL A 422 26.17 6.57 4.59
C VAL A 422 26.53 5.45 5.56
N GLU A 423 27.82 5.14 5.70
CA GLU A 423 28.31 4.16 6.68
C GLU A 423 28.37 4.76 8.10
N TYR A 424 27.80 4.06 9.07
CA TYR A 424 27.88 4.42 10.48
C TYR A 424 27.79 3.17 11.37
N GLU A 425 28.19 3.30 12.62
CA GLU A 425 27.96 2.30 13.67
C GLU A 425 26.92 2.79 14.69
N ASP A 426 26.27 1.85 15.36
CA ASP A 426 25.28 2.11 16.41
C ASP A 426 25.90 1.91 17.79
N ASP A 427 25.80 2.92 18.66
CA ASP A 427 26.21 2.81 20.07
C ASP A 427 25.15 3.39 21.02
N ARG A 428 25.31 3.11 22.32
CA ARG A 428 24.47 3.66 23.38
C ARG A 428 25.34 4.38 24.39
N ILE A 429 25.18 5.70 24.44
CA ILE A 429 25.86 6.53 25.41
C ILE A 429 24.92 6.93 26.54
N ARG A 430 25.50 7.14 27.73
CA ARG A 430 24.75 7.60 28.90
C ARG A 430 24.74 9.13 28.90
N ASN A 431 23.57 9.72 28.73
CA ASN A 431 23.36 11.16 28.82
C ASN A 431 22.55 11.48 30.09
N GLY A 432 23.26 11.83 31.17
CA GLY A 432 22.67 11.98 32.50
C GLY A 432 22.16 10.65 33.07
N ASP A 433 20.89 10.61 33.46
CA ASP A 433 20.23 9.39 33.96
C ASP A 433 19.65 8.50 32.84
N ASN A 434 19.64 8.99 31.59
CA ASN A 434 19.05 8.30 30.45
C ASN A 434 20.11 7.68 29.54
N LEU A 435 19.79 6.52 28.96
CA LEU A 435 20.56 5.90 27.89
C LEU A 435 20.02 6.38 26.54
N VAL A 436 20.88 6.99 25.72
CA VAL A 436 20.52 7.54 24.42
C VAL A 436 21.29 6.77 23.34
N THR A 437 20.56 6.34 22.31
CA THR A 437 21.16 5.72 21.12
C THR A 437 21.77 6.79 20.22
N VAL A 438 23.00 6.57 19.79
CA VAL A 438 23.75 7.47 18.90
C VAL A 438 24.20 6.73 17.65
N TYR A 439 24.33 7.47 16.56
CA TYR A 439 25.15 7.07 15.42
C TYR A 439 26.59 7.52 15.68
N THR A 440 27.55 6.65 15.38
CA THR A 440 28.99 6.94 15.53
C THR A 440 29.68 6.85 14.17
N GLY A 441 30.60 7.78 13.91
CA GLY A 441 31.25 7.93 12.60
C GLY A 441 30.59 8.98 11.70
N ILE A 442 29.40 9.46 12.06
CA ILE A 442 28.66 10.51 11.33
C ILE A 442 28.17 11.61 12.27
N ASP A 443 28.07 12.83 11.74
CA ASP A 443 27.55 14.01 12.44
C ASP A 443 26.91 14.98 11.43
N LEU A 444 26.18 15.99 11.91
CA LEU A 444 25.67 17.05 11.04
C LEU A 444 26.80 17.98 10.58
N THR A 445 26.67 18.52 9.36
CA THR A 445 27.47 19.66 8.91
C THR A 445 27.05 20.93 9.66
N SER A 446 27.87 21.99 9.60
CA SER A 446 27.53 23.28 10.22
C SER A 446 26.20 23.88 9.71
N ASP A 447 25.80 23.56 8.47
CA ASP A 447 24.50 23.96 7.94
C ASP A 447 23.39 23.00 8.36
N GLY A 448 23.71 21.71 8.52
CA GLY A 448 22.79 20.71 9.07
C GLY A 448 22.42 20.99 10.54
N SER A 449 23.37 21.44 11.36
CA SER A 449 23.09 21.81 12.76
C SER A 449 22.14 23.00 12.88
N LYS A 450 22.10 23.90 11.89
CA LYS A 450 21.16 25.05 11.90
C LYS A 450 19.71 24.64 11.67
N LEU A 451 19.47 23.44 11.14
CA LEU A 451 18.11 22.90 11.01
C LEU A 451 17.50 22.59 12.38
N LEU A 452 18.32 22.41 13.43
CA LEU A 452 17.89 22.11 14.79
C LEU A 452 17.62 23.36 15.64
N GLU A 453 18.07 24.54 15.20
CA GLU A 453 17.71 25.85 15.78
C GLU A 453 16.30 26.26 15.36
#